data_AF-A0A517R2M2-F1
#
_entry.id   AF-A0A517R2M2-F1
#
_cell.length_a   1.000
_cell.length_b   1.000
_cell.length_c   1.000
_cell.angle_alpha   90.00
_cell.angle_beta   90.00
_cell.angle_gamma   90.00
#
_symmetry.space_group_name_H-M   'P 1'
#
loop_
_entity.id
_entity.type
_entity.pdbx_description
1 polymer ?
#
loop_
_entity_poly.entity_id
_entity_poly.type
_entity_poly.pdbx_seq_one_letter_code
_entity_poly.pdbx_strand_id
1 'polypeptide(L)'
;MNGDFWWWVGVAALFVFGTIAGRFCNRCVDRFERCELTGRGLREQLQSALFPEAYERTLWSAQRWFHHLPVIGRWLPGNPYRVQHWKSEARRTVVELLDGLLCVAVYWADTQWTPQPMTSGASVCLSPGGWRVACLVIGHVVLVQGLVIATFIDLSSMLIPDGSTVPFALFGVIFALLSGGTLLVPLYYYDPSIAAALGWSRGDPFAIGDLVVPTLLCPWPHLHALLASIAGIIAGAGVVWIVRIVGHWGLNREAMGFGDVMLMGMVGAFLGWQPVLAVFFVAPVFALAFVAVKLVLSAVCVLFRLPFRFDHEIPFGPWLSLGAIAMIVAWPLIWPAAERIFLLGPLLLPMAVAITAILAVLLRGMRLLKQLAGIDEDWLELEAWSSADQLQYDASRREQPGLRCEPPGDNWSLSRHNRRWRGKNT
;
A
#
# COMPACT_ATOMS: atom_id res chain seq x y z
N MET A 1 -22.13 23.75 21.41
CA MET A 1 -22.98 24.17 20.26
C MET A 1 -22.16 24.78 19.12
N ASN A 2 -21.32 25.82 19.33
CA ASN A 2 -20.50 26.36 18.22
C ASN A 2 -19.34 25.42 17.80
N GLY A 3 -18.77 24.64 18.73
CA GLY A 3 -17.67 23.71 18.43
C GLY A 3 -18.08 22.57 17.48
N ASP A 4 -19.26 21.99 17.71
CA ASP A 4 -19.77 20.87 16.90
C ASP A 4 -20.09 21.30 15.47
N PHE A 5 -20.56 22.54 15.27
CA PHE A 5 -20.84 23.07 13.94
C PHE A 5 -19.56 23.18 13.09
N TRP A 6 -18.51 23.82 13.62
CA TRP A 6 -17.24 23.96 12.90
C TRP A 6 -16.56 22.62 12.63
N TRP A 7 -16.75 21.65 13.52
CA TRP A 7 -16.32 20.27 13.31
C TRP A 7 -16.95 19.65 12.06
N TRP A 8 -18.28 19.67 11.97
CA TRP A 8 -19.00 19.12 10.82
C TRP A 8 -18.71 19.87 9.52
N VAL A 9 -18.51 21.19 9.59
CA VAL A 9 -18.06 21.98 8.43
C VAL A 9 -16.67 21.54 7.97
N GLY A 10 -15.74 21.29 8.90
CA GLY A 10 -14.40 20.77 8.59
C GLY A 10 -14.46 19.38 7.93
N VAL A 11 -15.28 18.48 8.47
CA VAL A 11 -15.51 17.14 7.90
C VAL A 11 -16.09 17.22 6.49
N ALA A 12 -17.10 18.06 6.26
CA ALA A 12 -17.70 18.24 4.95
C ALA A 12 -16.72 18.85 3.95
N ALA A 13 -15.93 19.84 4.36
CA ALA A 13 -14.89 20.44 3.54
C ALA A 13 -13.81 19.42 3.16
N LEU A 14 -13.42 18.56 4.10
CA LEU A 14 -12.44 17.50 3.86
C LEU A 14 -12.98 16.42 2.92
N PHE A 15 -14.26 16.05 3.05
CA PHE A 15 -14.90 15.15 2.11
C PHE A 15 -14.87 15.71 0.69
N VAL A 16 -15.25 16.98 0.51
CA VAL A 16 -15.20 17.66 -0.79
C VAL A 16 -13.78 17.70 -1.33
N PHE A 17 -12.80 18.07 -0.49
CA PHE A 17 -11.38 18.05 -0.84
C PHE A 17 -10.95 16.65 -1.31
N GLY A 18 -11.29 15.59 -0.58
CA GLY A 18 -10.98 14.22 -0.96
C GLY A 18 -11.64 13.82 -2.29
N THR A 19 -12.89 14.22 -2.56
CA THR A 19 -13.48 13.95 -3.88
C THR A 19 -12.77 14.67 -5.04
N ILE A 20 -12.20 15.85 -4.78
CA ILE A 20 -11.38 16.60 -5.75
C ILE A 20 -9.99 15.93 -5.90
N ALA A 21 -9.37 15.50 -4.81
CA ALA A 21 -8.12 14.73 -4.83
C ALA A 21 -8.31 13.39 -5.56
N GLY A 22 -9.44 12.72 -5.37
CA GLY A 22 -9.87 11.52 -6.09
C GLY A 22 -9.95 11.72 -7.62
N ARG A 23 -10.31 12.91 -8.12
CA ARG A 23 -10.21 13.25 -9.55
C ARG A 23 -8.76 13.21 -10.04
N PHE A 24 -7.83 13.72 -9.23
CA PHE A 24 -6.40 13.64 -9.51
C PHE A 24 -5.89 12.20 -9.41
N CYS A 25 -6.31 11.42 -8.41
CA CYS A 25 -5.98 10.00 -8.30
C CYS A 25 -6.44 9.20 -9.53
N ASN A 26 -7.66 9.43 -10.04
CA ASN A 26 -8.12 8.82 -11.28
C ASN A 26 -7.20 9.12 -12.47
N ARG A 27 -6.70 10.36 -12.55
CA ARG A 27 -5.76 10.77 -13.59
C ARG A 27 -4.42 10.06 -13.42
N CYS A 28 -3.93 9.91 -12.20
CA CYS A 28 -2.70 9.15 -11.91
C CYS A 28 -2.86 7.67 -12.25
N VAL A 29 -3.97 7.03 -11.83
CA VAL A 29 -4.27 5.62 -12.12
C VAL A 29 -4.19 5.36 -13.62
N ASP A 30 -4.91 6.13 -14.44
CA ASP A 30 -4.90 5.93 -15.89
C ASP A 30 -3.53 6.17 -16.53
N ARG A 31 -2.71 7.08 -15.98
CA ARG A 31 -1.46 7.50 -16.62
C ARG A 31 -0.27 6.68 -16.21
N PHE A 32 -0.16 6.35 -14.93
CA PHE A 32 0.91 5.51 -14.42
C PHE A 32 0.78 4.11 -14.99
N GLU A 33 -0.44 3.54 -15.04
CA GLU A 33 -0.72 2.27 -15.70
C GLU A 33 -0.24 2.28 -17.16
N ARG A 34 -0.64 3.28 -17.96
CA ARG A 34 -0.21 3.40 -19.37
C ARG A 34 1.30 3.58 -19.54
N CYS A 35 1.92 4.40 -18.70
CA CYS A 35 3.37 4.64 -18.76
C CYS A 35 4.17 3.37 -18.39
N GLU A 36 3.73 2.64 -17.37
CA GLU A 36 4.38 1.38 -16.96
C GLU A 36 4.27 0.33 -18.07
N LEU A 37 3.08 0.17 -18.66
CA LEU A 37 2.84 -0.77 -19.77
C LEU A 37 3.65 -0.42 -21.03
N THR A 38 3.92 0.87 -21.27
CA THR A 38 4.76 1.33 -22.39
C THR A 38 6.26 1.39 -22.06
N GLY A 39 6.66 0.95 -20.86
CA GLY A 39 8.06 0.91 -20.42
C GLY A 39 8.68 2.28 -20.17
N ARG A 40 7.87 3.30 -19.87
CA ARG A 40 8.31 4.67 -19.56
C ARG A 40 8.67 4.79 -18.08
N GLY A 41 9.73 5.52 -17.77
CA GLY A 41 10.27 5.65 -16.41
C GLY A 41 9.47 6.61 -15.52
N LEU A 42 9.96 6.74 -14.28
CA LEU A 42 9.35 7.60 -13.24
C LEU A 42 9.18 9.06 -13.70
N ARG A 43 10.14 9.61 -14.44
CA ARG A 43 10.08 11.00 -14.90
C ARG A 43 8.91 11.22 -15.85
N GLU A 44 8.74 10.33 -16.82
CA GLU A 44 7.65 10.38 -17.79
C GLU A 44 6.30 10.13 -17.11
N GLN A 45 6.25 9.23 -16.13
CA GLN A 45 5.06 9.00 -15.29
C GLN A 45 4.63 10.31 -14.62
N LEU A 46 5.54 10.98 -13.91
CA LEU A 46 5.24 12.23 -13.20
C LEU A 46 4.88 13.38 -14.14
N GLN A 47 5.61 13.52 -15.26
CA GLN A 47 5.29 14.51 -16.28
C GLN A 47 3.88 14.29 -16.86
N SER A 48 3.52 13.04 -17.11
CA SER A 48 2.19 12.71 -17.58
C SER A 48 1.16 13.06 -16.50
N ALA A 49 1.36 12.75 -15.21
CA ALA A 49 0.40 13.11 -14.17
C ALA A 49 0.17 14.64 -14.09
N LEU A 50 1.23 15.43 -14.17
CA LEU A 50 1.16 16.89 -14.00
C LEU A 50 0.64 17.63 -15.25
N PHE A 51 1.02 17.20 -16.45
CA PHE A 51 0.74 17.96 -17.68
C PHE A 51 -0.29 17.25 -18.58
N PRO A 52 -1.47 17.86 -18.83
CA PRO A 52 -2.49 17.28 -19.72
C PRO A 52 -2.03 17.27 -21.17
N GLU A 53 -2.45 16.24 -21.92
CA GLU A 53 -2.16 16.14 -23.34
C GLU A 53 -2.94 17.22 -24.13
N ALA A 54 -2.47 17.55 -25.33
CA ALA A 54 -3.12 18.56 -26.16
C ALA A 54 -4.59 18.21 -26.47
N TYR A 55 -4.87 16.94 -26.81
CA TYR A 55 -6.21 16.44 -27.06
C TYR A 55 -7.15 16.61 -25.85
N GLU A 56 -6.67 16.30 -24.65
CA GLU A 56 -7.46 16.45 -23.43
C GLU A 56 -7.75 17.91 -23.10
N ARG A 57 -6.83 18.84 -23.37
CA ARG A 57 -7.07 20.28 -23.17
C ARG A 57 -8.21 20.76 -24.06
N THR A 58 -8.24 20.33 -25.31
CA THR A 58 -9.34 20.62 -26.24
C THR A 58 -10.65 20.02 -25.73
N LEU A 59 -10.61 18.77 -25.25
CA LEU A 59 -11.77 18.09 -24.71
C LEU A 59 -12.32 18.76 -23.43
N TRP A 60 -11.44 19.14 -22.52
CA TRP A 60 -11.78 19.89 -21.30
C TRP A 60 -12.42 21.23 -21.63
N SER A 61 -11.89 21.95 -22.63
CA SER A 61 -12.46 23.23 -23.06
C SER A 61 -13.84 23.11 -23.72
N ALA A 62 -14.18 21.93 -24.26
CA ALA A 62 -15.48 21.67 -24.87
C ALA A 62 -16.57 21.32 -23.84
N GLN A 63 -16.20 20.94 -22.62
CA GLN A 63 -17.14 20.56 -21.57
C GLN A 63 -17.59 21.79 -20.77
N ARG A 64 -18.86 21.77 -20.33
CA ARG A 64 -19.39 22.79 -19.42
C ARG A 64 -18.83 22.59 -18.02
N TRP A 65 -18.72 23.69 -17.25
CA TRP A 65 -18.07 23.69 -15.93
C TRP A 65 -18.62 22.63 -14.95
N PHE A 66 -19.94 22.37 -14.96
CA PHE A 66 -20.57 21.39 -14.08
C PHE A 66 -20.24 19.93 -14.42
N HIS A 67 -19.76 19.63 -15.63
CA HIS A 67 -19.22 18.30 -15.95
C HIS A 67 -17.87 18.02 -15.27
N HIS A 68 -17.19 19.07 -14.77
CA HIS A 68 -15.95 18.93 -14.01
C HIS A 68 -16.19 18.66 -12.53
N LEU A 69 -17.43 18.73 -12.04
CA LEU A 69 -17.73 18.40 -10.64
C LEU A 69 -17.34 16.94 -10.33
N PRO A 70 -16.68 16.69 -9.19
CA PRO A 70 -16.35 15.33 -8.76
C PRO A 70 -17.64 14.57 -8.44
N VAL A 71 -17.60 13.25 -8.61
CA VAL A 71 -18.69 12.28 -8.43
C VAL A 71 -19.85 12.47 -9.40
N ILE A 72 -20.47 13.65 -9.42
CA ILE A 72 -21.75 13.94 -10.10
C ILE A 72 -21.56 14.39 -11.55
N GLY A 73 -20.51 15.17 -11.84
CA GLY A 73 -20.34 15.85 -13.14
C GLY A 73 -20.30 14.91 -14.35
N ARG A 74 -19.80 13.68 -14.13
CA ARG A 74 -19.70 12.61 -15.14
C ARG A 74 -21.07 12.07 -15.57
N TRP A 75 -22.04 12.07 -14.66
CA TRP A 75 -23.37 11.49 -14.88
C TRP A 75 -24.40 12.49 -15.40
N LEU A 76 -24.08 13.79 -15.38
CA LEU A 76 -24.96 14.85 -15.88
C LEU A 76 -25.27 14.68 -17.38
N PRO A 77 -26.51 14.98 -17.82
CA PRO A 77 -26.90 14.92 -19.22
C PRO A 77 -26.01 15.80 -20.12
N GLY A 78 -25.69 15.32 -21.33
CA GLY A 78 -24.84 16.05 -22.27
C GLY A 78 -23.35 15.73 -22.19
N ASN A 79 -22.92 14.84 -21.29
CA ASN A 79 -21.57 14.28 -21.32
C ASN A 79 -21.46 13.17 -22.39
N PRO A 80 -20.67 13.34 -23.47
CA PRO A 80 -20.56 12.36 -24.55
C PRO A 80 -19.95 11.02 -24.10
N TYR A 81 -19.17 10.98 -23.01
CA TYR A 81 -18.49 9.77 -22.54
C TYR A 81 -19.36 8.81 -21.74
N ARG A 82 -20.52 9.28 -21.23
CA ARG A 82 -21.37 8.51 -20.31
C ARG A 82 -21.89 7.21 -20.93
N VAL A 83 -22.32 7.27 -22.19
CA VAL A 83 -23.00 6.14 -22.86
C VAL A 83 -22.00 5.13 -23.42
N GLN A 84 -20.84 5.60 -23.87
CA GLN A 84 -19.86 4.75 -24.55
C GLN A 84 -18.97 3.96 -23.58
N HIS A 85 -18.73 4.47 -22.35
CA HIS A 85 -17.78 3.89 -21.40
C HIS A 85 -18.31 3.81 -19.96
N TRP A 86 -19.52 3.28 -19.76
CA TRP A 86 -20.18 3.28 -18.45
C TRP A 86 -19.34 2.62 -17.32
N LYS A 87 -18.65 1.50 -17.61
CA LYS A 87 -17.84 0.77 -16.61
C LYS A 87 -16.65 1.60 -16.13
N SER A 88 -15.97 2.31 -17.02
CA SER A 88 -14.82 3.13 -16.63
C SER A 88 -15.27 4.38 -15.87
N GLU A 89 -16.39 4.99 -16.25
CA GLU A 89 -16.95 6.12 -15.50
C GLU A 89 -17.41 5.69 -14.10
N ALA A 90 -18.02 4.52 -13.97
CA ALA A 90 -18.37 3.95 -12.66
C ALA A 90 -17.13 3.74 -11.77
N ARG A 91 -16.06 3.12 -12.29
CA ARG A 91 -14.78 2.99 -11.55
C ARG A 91 -14.27 4.34 -11.06
N ARG A 92 -14.28 5.35 -11.93
CA ARG A 92 -13.77 6.69 -11.59
C ARG A 92 -14.62 7.38 -10.52
N THR A 93 -15.94 7.25 -10.58
CA THR A 93 -16.84 7.73 -9.53
C THR A 93 -16.60 7.01 -8.20
N VAL A 94 -16.34 5.69 -8.23
CA VAL A 94 -16.00 4.93 -7.03
C VAL A 94 -14.70 5.43 -6.41
N VAL A 95 -13.66 5.68 -7.21
CA VAL A 95 -12.38 6.25 -6.72
C VAL A 95 -12.62 7.62 -6.06
N GLU A 96 -13.37 8.51 -6.70
CA GLU A 96 -13.66 9.85 -6.17
C GLU A 96 -14.44 9.81 -4.85
N LEU A 97 -15.47 8.95 -4.77
CA LEU A 97 -16.28 8.79 -3.57
C LEU A 97 -15.48 8.13 -2.43
N LEU A 98 -14.76 7.06 -2.74
CA LEU A 98 -13.94 6.32 -1.78
C LEU A 98 -12.84 7.20 -1.20
N ASP A 99 -12.16 8.01 -2.02
CA ASP A 99 -11.11 8.91 -1.53
C ASP A 99 -11.66 9.97 -0.57
N GLY A 100 -12.83 10.54 -0.88
CA GLY A 100 -13.55 11.44 0.03
C GLY A 100 -13.88 10.78 1.37
N LEU A 101 -14.39 9.55 1.34
CA LEU A 101 -14.72 8.79 2.56
C LEU A 101 -13.47 8.42 3.38
N LEU A 102 -12.39 8.01 2.72
CA LEU A 102 -11.13 7.63 3.37
C LEU A 102 -10.45 8.84 4.02
N CYS A 103 -10.43 10.00 3.37
CA CYS A 103 -9.92 11.24 3.96
C CYS A 103 -10.66 11.59 5.25
N VAL A 104 -12.00 11.49 5.24
CA VAL A 104 -12.82 11.72 6.44
C VAL A 104 -12.56 10.67 7.51
N ALA A 105 -12.45 9.39 7.16
CA ALA A 105 -12.20 8.31 8.12
C ALA A 105 -10.85 8.48 8.83
N VAL A 106 -9.80 8.84 8.09
CA VAL A 106 -8.48 9.14 8.64
C VAL A 106 -8.51 10.36 9.54
N TYR A 107 -9.12 11.46 9.09
CA TYR A 107 -9.28 12.66 9.92
C TYR A 107 -10.02 12.38 11.22
N TRP A 108 -11.10 11.62 11.14
CA TRP A 108 -11.85 11.18 12.32
C TRP A 108 -10.97 10.35 13.26
N ALA A 109 -10.21 9.39 12.72
CA ALA A 109 -9.33 8.54 13.52
C ALA A 109 -8.23 9.33 14.25
N ASP A 110 -7.50 10.18 13.52
CA ASP A 110 -6.39 10.96 14.06
C ASP A 110 -6.81 11.97 15.12
N THR A 111 -8.06 12.45 15.05
CA THR A 111 -8.57 13.48 15.96
C THR A 111 -9.28 12.90 17.18
N GLN A 112 -9.94 11.75 17.04
CA GLN A 112 -10.61 11.07 18.16
C GLN A 112 -9.63 10.24 18.99
N TRP A 113 -8.68 9.56 18.34
CA TRP A 113 -7.82 8.58 18.98
C TRP A 113 -6.35 8.86 18.64
N THR A 114 -5.84 10.03 19.04
CA THR A 114 -4.44 10.40 18.82
C THR A 114 -3.52 9.29 19.36
N PRO A 115 -2.65 8.68 18.53
CA PRO A 115 -1.80 7.57 18.96
C PRO A 115 -0.96 7.91 20.19
N GLN A 116 -1.07 7.08 21.23
CA GLN A 116 -0.27 7.16 22.45
C GLN A 116 0.22 5.76 22.83
N PRO A 117 1.50 5.60 23.21
CA PRO A 117 2.03 4.34 23.70
C PRO A 117 1.49 4.05 25.11
N MET A 118 1.35 2.77 25.45
CA MET A 118 0.87 2.33 26.77
C MET A 118 1.85 2.66 27.90
N THR A 119 3.14 2.80 27.60
CA THR A 119 4.17 3.13 28.60
C THR A 119 4.25 4.65 28.83
N SER A 120 4.07 5.08 30.08
CA SER A 120 4.04 6.48 30.49
C SER A 120 5.29 7.28 30.11
N GLY A 121 6.46 6.64 30.06
CA GLY A 121 7.70 7.29 29.62
C GLY A 121 7.68 7.65 28.12
N ALA A 122 7.21 6.73 27.28
CA ALA A 122 7.13 6.91 25.83
C ALA A 122 6.11 7.98 25.42
N SER A 123 5.05 8.19 26.22
CA SER A 123 4.04 9.23 25.95
C SER A 123 4.58 10.66 26.09
N VAL A 124 5.68 10.87 26.84
CA VAL A 124 6.30 12.20 27.00
C VAL A 124 6.82 12.73 25.65
N CYS A 125 7.32 11.84 24.79
CA CYS A 125 7.82 12.19 23.45
C CYS A 125 6.70 12.51 22.45
N LEU A 126 5.45 12.25 22.81
CA LEU A 126 4.29 12.29 21.91
C LEU A 126 3.17 13.17 22.49
N SER A 127 3.53 14.31 23.08
CA SER A 127 2.55 15.24 23.64
C SER A 127 1.45 15.58 22.60
N PRO A 128 0.16 15.41 22.93
CA PRO A 128 -0.94 15.66 22.01
C PRO A 128 -1.16 17.18 21.85
N GLY A 129 -0.33 17.80 21.01
CA GLY A 129 -0.49 19.18 20.58
C GLY A 129 -1.27 19.28 19.27
N GLY A 130 -2.01 20.37 19.07
CA GLY A 130 -2.77 20.61 17.83
C GLY A 130 -1.92 20.55 16.56
N TRP A 131 -0.64 20.97 16.65
CA TRP A 131 0.32 20.83 15.56
C TRP A 131 0.57 19.37 15.19
N ARG A 132 0.79 18.49 16.18
CA ARG A 132 1.02 17.06 15.95
C ARG A 132 -0.18 16.42 15.25
N VAL A 133 -1.40 16.69 15.73
CA VAL A 133 -2.63 16.17 15.12
C VAL A 133 -2.77 16.65 13.67
N ALA A 134 -2.51 17.94 13.41
CA ALA A 134 -2.52 18.47 12.05
C ALA A 134 -1.49 17.77 11.14
N CYS A 135 -0.29 17.49 11.66
CA CYS A 135 0.74 16.77 10.91
C CYS A 135 0.34 15.31 10.62
N LEU A 136 -0.24 14.60 11.58
CA LEU A 136 -0.75 13.25 11.38
C LEU A 136 -1.84 13.22 10.29
N VAL A 137 -2.83 14.11 10.40
CA VAL A 137 -3.91 14.21 9.41
C VAL A 137 -3.35 14.50 8.01
N ILE A 138 -2.45 15.48 7.88
CA ILE A 138 -1.86 15.83 6.57
C ILE A 138 -1.07 14.64 6.02
N GLY A 139 -0.22 14.01 6.85
CA GLY A 139 0.58 12.85 6.45
C GLY A 139 -0.27 11.68 6.00
N HIS A 140 -1.29 11.30 6.78
CA HIS A 140 -2.16 10.19 6.47
C HIS A 140 -3.09 10.46 5.28
N VAL A 141 -3.58 11.70 5.09
CA VAL A 141 -4.34 12.07 3.88
C VAL A 141 -3.47 11.91 2.65
N VAL A 142 -2.20 12.34 2.68
CA VAL A 142 -1.27 12.12 1.55
C VAL A 142 -0.98 10.63 1.34
N LEU A 143 -0.80 9.86 2.41
CA LEU A 143 -0.64 8.40 2.32
C LEU A 143 -1.86 7.75 1.65
N VAL A 144 -3.08 8.15 2.00
CA VAL A 144 -4.32 7.65 1.38
C VAL A 144 -4.30 7.85 -0.14
N GLN A 145 -3.83 9.00 -0.64
CA GLN A 145 -3.73 9.22 -2.08
C GLN A 145 -2.81 8.19 -2.76
N GLY A 146 -1.65 7.92 -2.17
CA GLY A 146 -0.72 6.89 -2.66
C GLY A 146 -1.34 5.49 -2.63
N LEU A 147 -2.00 5.12 -1.53
CA LEU A 147 -2.65 3.81 -1.37
C LEU A 147 -3.81 3.62 -2.35
N VAL A 148 -4.65 4.65 -2.56
CA VAL A 148 -5.75 4.60 -3.52
C VAL A 148 -5.20 4.41 -4.94
N ILE A 149 -4.21 5.20 -5.34
CA ILE A 149 -3.58 5.06 -6.67
C ILE A 149 -3.00 3.66 -6.85
N ALA A 150 -2.17 3.18 -5.91
CA ALA A 150 -1.56 1.86 -5.98
C ALA A 150 -2.61 0.74 -6.03
N THR A 151 -3.65 0.81 -5.20
CA THR A 151 -4.70 -0.22 -5.13
C THR A 151 -5.47 -0.36 -6.44
N PHE A 152 -5.86 0.75 -7.07
CA PHE A 152 -6.65 0.68 -8.30
C PHE A 152 -5.82 0.27 -9.52
N ILE A 153 -4.52 0.56 -9.53
CA ILE A 153 -3.61 0.07 -10.57
C ILE A 153 -3.34 -1.44 -10.36
N ASP A 154 -3.15 -1.88 -9.12
CA ASP A 154 -2.93 -3.29 -8.80
C ASP A 154 -4.17 -4.15 -9.11
N LEU A 155 -5.38 -3.64 -8.86
CA LEU A 155 -6.64 -4.31 -9.22
C LEU A 155 -6.85 -4.46 -10.74
N SER A 156 -6.28 -3.57 -11.56
CA SER A 156 -6.45 -3.63 -13.02
C SER A 156 -5.33 -4.39 -13.73
N SER A 157 -4.10 -4.24 -13.24
CA SER A 157 -2.89 -4.66 -13.95
C SER A 157 -1.96 -5.56 -13.15
N MET A 158 -2.23 -5.79 -11.86
CA MET A 158 -1.36 -6.53 -10.94
C MET A 158 0.08 -5.99 -10.89
N LEU A 159 0.22 -4.68 -11.14
CA LEU A 159 1.49 -3.96 -11.15
C LEU A 159 1.37 -2.74 -10.24
N ILE A 160 2.46 -2.40 -9.56
CA ILE A 160 2.56 -1.19 -8.74
C ILE A 160 3.69 -0.32 -9.32
N PRO A 161 3.37 0.76 -10.05
CA PRO A 161 4.36 1.61 -10.69
C PRO A 161 5.08 2.50 -9.68
N ASP A 162 6.34 2.79 -9.94
CA ASP A 162 7.19 3.64 -9.09
C ASP A 162 6.59 5.04 -8.87
N GLY A 163 5.85 5.57 -9.85
CA GLY A 163 5.15 6.85 -9.74
C GLY A 163 4.07 6.90 -8.65
N SER A 164 3.53 5.74 -8.25
CA SER A 164 2.54 5.63 -7.17
C SER A 164 3.14 5.48 -5.78
N THR A 165 4.42 5.14 -5.66
CA THR A 165 5.07 4.83 -4.37
C THR A 165 6.20 5.79 -4.03
N VAL A 166 7.15 6.01 -4.94
CA VAL A 166 8.38 6.79 -4.68
C VAL A 166 8.10 8.25 -4.31
N PRO A 167 7.24 9.00 -5.01
CA PRO A 167 6.97 10.40 -4.65
C PRO A 167 6.34 10.55 -3.27
N PHE A 168 5.45 9.62 -2.92
CA PHE A 168 4.77 9.62 -1.63
C PHE A 168 5.71 9.22 -0.50
N ALA A 169 6.57 8.20 -0.71
CA ALA A 169 7.61 7.84 0.24
C ALA A 169 8.57 9.00 0.51
N LEU A 170 9.02 9.68 -0.56
CA LEU A 170 9.88 10.86 -0.45
C LEU A 170 9.18 12.00 0.29
N PHE A 171 7.90 12.25 -0.02
CA PHE A 171 7.09 13.21 0.72
C PHE A 171 7.02 12.86 2.20
N GLY A 172 6.77 11.58 2.55
CA GLY A 172 6.71 11.12 3.93
C GLY A 172 7.99 11.43 4.71
N VAL A 173 9.16 11.16 4.11
CA VAL A 173 10.48 11.43 4.72
C VAL A 173 10.71 12.94 4.91
N ILE A 174 10.49 13.73 3.86
CA ILE A 174 10.70 15.20 3.92
C ILE A 174 9.72 15.83 4.89
N PHE A 175 8.46 15.41 4.87
CA PHE A 175 7.42 15.93 5.73
C PHE A 175 7.66 15.54 7.19
N ALA A 176 8.14 14.33 7.47
CA ALA A 176 8.55 13.92 8.81
C ALA A 176 9.66 14.82 9.36
N LEU A 177 10.70 15.08 8.57
CA LEU A 177 11.78 15.99 8.94
C LEU A 177 11.28 17.42 9.21
N LEU A 178 10.45 17.97 8.32
CA LEU A 178 10.00 19.36 8.43
C LEU A 178 8.98 19.56 9.55
N SER A 179 8.11 18.58 9.79
CA SER A 179 7.01 18.72 10.75
C SER A 179 7.38 18.31 12.17
N GLY A 180 8.21 17.28 12.34
CA GLY A 180 8.53 16.66 13.64
C GLY A 180 7.33 16.01 14.34
N GLY A 181 6.15 15.99 13.72
CA GLY A 181 4.87 15.64 14.35
C GLY A 181 4.18 14.42 13.76
N THR A 182 4.81 13.69 12.84
CA THR A 182 4.24 12.52 12.14
C THR A 182 4.37 11.21 12.90
N LEU A 183 4.95 11.21 14.10
CA LEU A 183 5.17 10.00 14.88
C LEU A 183 3.86 9.48 15.47
N LEU A 184 3.44 8.29 15.03
CA LEU A 184 2.40 7.51 15.72
C LEU A 184 2.97 6.94 17.03
N VAL A 185 4.22 6.48 16.96
CA VAL A 185 4.92 5.76 18.01
C VAL A 185 6.38 6.22 18.05
N PRO A 186 7.06 6.23 19.20
CA PRO A 186 8.47 6.59 19.25
C PRO A 186 9.32 5.60 18.45
N LEU A 187 10.54 6.02 18.10
CA LEU A 187 11.42 5.21 17.24
C LEU A 187 11.75 3.87 17.88
N TYR A 188 11.89 3.81 19.19
CA TYR A 188 12.11 2.56 19.91
C TYR A 188 11.70 2.74 21.36
N TYR A 189 11.03 1.75 21.91
CA TYR A 189 10.68 1.64 23.32
C TYR A 189 10.37 0.17 23.63
N TYR A 190 10.63 -0.25 24.86
CA TYR A 190 10.44 -1.63 25.33
C TYR A 190 10.12 -1.62 26.83
N ASP A 191 9.61 -2.75 27.34
CA ASP A 191 9.36 -2.89 28.78
C ASP A 191 10.66 -3.29 29.53
N PRO A 192 11.17 -2.45 30.45
CA PRO A 192 12.38 -2.75 31.22
C PRO A 192 12.30 -4.03 32.05
N SER A 193 11.10 -4.43 32.46
CA SER A 193 10.89 -5.63 33.27
C SER A 193 11.29 -6.91 32.53
N ILE A 194 11.14 -6.92 31.19
CA ILE A 194 11.51 -8.06 30.34
C ILE A 194 13.02 -8.18 30.24
N ALA A 195 13.72 -7.05 30.08
CA ALA A 195 15.18 -7.03 30.12
C ALA A 195 15.71 -7.49 31.50
N ALA A 196 15.10 -7.00 32.58
CA ALA A 196 15.44 -7.44 33.93
C ALA A 196 15.18 -8.94 34.15
N ALA A 197 14.07 -9.48 33.64
CA ALA A 197 13.74 -10.90 33.71
C ALA A 197 14.73 -11.79 32.94
N LEU A 198 15.31 -11.29 31.84
CA LEU A 198 16.35 -11.99 31.07
C LEU A 198 17.75 -11.87 31.69
N GLY A 199 17.88 -11.18 32.82
CA GLY A 199 19.16 -10.94 33.48
C GLY A 199 20.04 -9.93 32.74
N TRP A 200 19.48 -9.14 31.83
CA TRP A 200 20.21 -8.09 31.13
C TRP A 200 20.47 -6.91 32.06
N SER A 201 21.74 -6.54 32.18
CA SER A 201 22.26 -5.48 33.03
C SER A 201 22.61 -4.22 32.22
N ARG A 202 22.75 -3.08 32.90
CA ARG A 202 23.27 -1.84 32.27
C ARG A 202 24.65 -2.12 31.68
N GLY A 203 24.75 -2.19 30.35
CA GLY A 203 26.01 -2.40 29.62
C GLY A 203 25.99 -3.57 28.64
N ASP A 204 24.97 -4.43 28.64
CA ASP A 204 24.87 -5.49 27.63
C ASP A 204 24.59 -4.89 26.24
N PRO A 205 25.18 -5.42 25.14
CA PRO A 205 24.95 -4.92 23.78
C PRO A 205 23.47 -4.89 23.37
N PHE A 206 22.66 -5.75 24.00
CA PHE A 206 21.22 -5.88 23.79
C PHE A 206 20.41 -5.08 24.83
N ALA A 207 21.01 -4.78 25.99
CA ALA A 207 20.49 -3.80 26.93
C ALA A 207 20.99 -2.42 26.50
N ILE A 208 20.35 -1.87 25.47
CA ILE A 208 20.54 -0.47 25.11
C ILE A 208 20.01 0.35 26.31
N GLY A 209 20.90 0.57 27.29
CA GLY A 209 20.59 1.01 28.65
C GLY A 209 19.98 2.41 28.66
N ASP A 210 19.06 2.68 29.59
CA ASP A 210 18.30 3.92 29.78
C ASP A 210 17.65 4.56 28.52
N LEU A 211 17.84 3.99 27.32
CA LEU A 211 17.21 4.28 26.03
C LEU A 211 15.79 3.71 25.94
N VAL A 212 15.21 3.35 27.09
CA VAL A 212 13.85 2.82 27.29
C VAL A 212 12.78 3.81 26.81
N VAL A 213 13.15 5.07 26.65
CA VAL A 213 12.34 6.14 26.09
C VAL A 213 13.35 6.99 25.32
N PRO A 214 13.06 7.52 24.12
CA PRO A 214 13.99 8.40 23.44
C PRO A 214 14.12 9.74 24.17
N THR A 215 14.67 9.75 25.39
CA THR A 215 15.05 10.97 26.14
C THR A 215 16.11 11.76 25.37
N LEU A 216 16.94 11.07 24.56
CA LEU A 216 17.94 11.69 23.70
C LEU A 216 17.34 12.37 22.47
N LEU A 217 16.31 11.77 21.85
CA LEU A 217 15.71 12.28 20.61
C LEU A 217 14.46 13.13 20.85
N CYS A 218 13.85 13.06 22.03
CA CYS A 218 12.70 13.88 22.42
C CYS A 218 12.96 15.39 22.30
N PRO A 219 14.17 15.93 22.62
CA PRO A 219 14.49 17.33 22.38
C PRO A 219 14.58 17.70 20.89
N TRP A 220 14.74 16.71 20.00
CA TRP A 220 14.94 16.89 18.56
C TRP A 220 13.83 16.20 17.75
N PRO A 221 12.56 16.66 17.85
CA PRO A 221 11.40 15.97 17.28
C PRO A 221 11.50 15.78 15.76
N HIS A 222 12.09 16.75 15.05
CA HIS A 222 12.35 16.69 13.62
C HIS A 222 13.28 15.55 13.22
N LEU A 223 14.38 15.38 13.95
CA LEU A 223 15.34 14.30 13.71
C LEU A 223 14.73 12.94 14.07
N HIS A 224 13.98 12.88 15.18
CA HIS A 224 13.28 11.68 15.59
C HIS A 224 12.31 11.22 14.49
N ALA A 225 11.45 12.12 14.01
CA ALA A 225 10.50 11.83 12.94
C ALA A 225 11.20 11.38 11.64
N LEU A 226 12.31 12.03 11.25
CA LEU A 226 13.13 11.60 10.11
C LEU A 226 13.64 10.16 10.28
N LEU A 227 14.26 9.86 11.43
CA LEU A 227 14.81 8.53 11.70
C LEU A 227 13.71 7.45 11.73
N ALA A 228 12.54 7.77 12.28
CA ALA A 228 11.40 6.86 12.30
C ALA A 228 10.86 6.58 10.89
N SER A 229 10.80 7.61 10.03
CA SER A 229 10.39 7.46 8.63
C SER A 229 11.38 6.58 7.84
N ILE A 230 12.69 6.83 7.98
CA ILE A 230 13.74 6.02 7.32
C ILE A 230 13.72 4.57 7.84
N ALA A 231 13.64 4.37 9.16
CA ALA A 231 13.52 3.04 9.76
C ALA A 231 12.25 2.34 9.27
N GLY A 232 11.15 3.07 9.11
CA GLY A 232 9.92 2.57 8.55
C GLY A 232 10.06 2.07 7.11
N ILE A 233 10.72 2.83 6.24
CA ILE A 233 11.03 2.39 4.87
C ILE A 233 11.83 1.10 4.90
N ILE A 234 12.91 1.05 5.70
CA ILE A 234 13.81 -0.10 5.78
C ILE A 234 13.06 -1.34 6.30
N ALA A 235 12.26 -1.21 7.35
CA ALA A 235 11.53 -2.33 7.93
C ALA A 235 10.37 -2.80 7.03
N GLY A 236 9.61 -1.87 6.45
CA GLY A 236 8.50 -2.16 5.55
C GLY A 236 8.96 -2.84 4.26
N ALA A 237 9.96 -2.26 3.57
CA ALA A 237 10.56 -2.90 2.40
C ALA A 237 11.28 -4.20 2.80
N GLY A 238 12.01 -4.20 3.91
CA GLY A 238 12.83 -5.32 4.37
C GLY A 238 12.02 -6.57 4.68
N VAL A 239 10.88 -6.46 5.38
CA VAL A 239 10.06 -7.64 5.72
C VAL A 239 9.52 -8.33 4.46
N VAL A 240 9.02 -7.55 3.50
CA VAL A 240 8.52 -8.08 2.22
C VAL A 240 9.67 -8.68 1.41
N TRP A 241 10.84 -8.03 1.41
CA TRP A 241 12.01 -8.52 0.70
C TRP A 241 12.53 -9.84 1.27
N ILE A 242 12.55 -10.00 2.60
CA ILE A 242 12.89 -11.27 3.27
C ILE A 242 11.91 -12.37 2.86
N VAL A 243 10.60 -12.10 2.91
CA VAL A 243 9.57 -13.06 2.46
C VAL A 243 9.75 -13.42 0.98
N ARG A 244 10.10 -12.45 0.12
CA ARG A 244 10.39 -12.71 -1.29
C ARG A 244 11.60 -13.64 -1.48
N ILE A 245 12.69 -13.43 -0.75
CA ILE A 245 13.89 -14.29 -0.83
C ILE A 245 13.58 -15.71 -0.35
N VAL A 246 12.94 -15.84 0.81
CA VAL A 246 12.56 -17.14 1.39
C VAL A 246 11.54 -17.86 0.52
N GLY A 247 10.58 -17.11 -0.02
CA GLY A 247 9.58 -17.59 -0.96
C GLY A 247 10.19 -18.12 -2.25
N HIS A 248 11.13 -17.38 -2.85
CA HIS A 248 11.86 -17.82 -4.02
C HIS A 248 12.65 -19.11 -3.76
N TRP A 249 13.33 -19.21 -2.61
CA TRP A 249 14.07 -20.42 -2.24
C TRP A 249 13.14 -21.62 -1.95
N GLY A 250 11.98 -21.39 -1.33
CA GLY A 250 11.02 -22.44 -0.99
C GLY A 250 10.22 -22.96 -2.18
N LEU A 251 9.76 -22.05 -3.06
CA LEU A 251 8.80 -22.33 -4.14
C LEU A 251 9.43 -22.33 -5.54
N ASN A 252 10.70 -21.95 -5.70
CA ASN A 252 11.34 -21.67 -7.00
C ASN A 252 10.59 -20.65 -7.87
N ARG A 253 9.71 -19.85 -7.29
CA ARG A 253 8.90 -18.84 -7.98
C ARG A 253 8.96 -17.52 -7.24
N GLU A 254 8.72 -16.43 -7.95
CA GLU A 254 8.58 -15.13 -7.30
C GLU A 254 7.32 -15.14 -6.42
N ALA A 255 7.52 -15.32 -5.12
CA ALA A 255 6.42 -15.43 -4.16
C ALA A 255 5.67 -14.11 -3.94
N MET A 256 6.33 -12.98 -4.21
CA MET A 256 5.80 -11.65 -3.94
C MET A 256 6.41 -10.62 -4.87
N GLY A 257 5.59 -9.70 -5.38
CA GLY A 257 6.00 -8.71 -6.38
C GLY A 257 6.95 -7.65 -5.81
N PHE A 258 7.82 -7.09 -6.65
CA PHE A 258 8.67 -5.96 -6.24
C PHE A 258 7.83 -4.72 -5.89
N GLY A 259 6.66 -4.57 -6.51
CA GLY A 259 5.69 -3.52 -6.20
C GLY A 259 5.30 -3.48 -4.72
N ASP A 260 5.06 -4.66 -4.11
CA ASP A 260 4.67 -4.75 -2.71
C ASP A 260 5.79 -4.28 -1.76
N VAL A 261 7.06 -4.51 -2.14
CA VAL A 261 8.24 -4.03 -1.39
C VAL A 261 8.23 -2.50 -1.34
N MET A 262 8.02 -1.85 -2.49
CA MET A 262 7.97 -0.39 -2.58
C MET A 262 6.73 0.19 -1.89
N LEU A 263 5.58 -0.48 -2.01
CA LEU A 263 4.35 -0.09 -1.32
C LEU A 263 4.55 -0.10 0.20
N MET A 264 5.15 -1.17 0.75
CA MET A 264 5.42 -1.25 2.19
C MET A 264 6.52 -0.30 2.64
N GLY A 265 7.52 -0.03 1.79
CA GLY A 265 8.49 1.05 2.02
C GLY A 265 7.78 2.40 2.14
N MET A 266 6.88 2.71 1.22
CA MET A 266 6.07 3.94 1.26
C MET A 266 5.21 4.01 2.53
N VAL A 267 4.46 2.96 2.88
CA VAL A 267 3.64 2.92 4.11
C VAL A 267 4.52 3.14 5.34
N GLY A 268 5.70 2.51 5.38
CA GLY A 268 6.67 2.67 6.45
C GLY A 268 7.18 4.11 6.60
N ALA A 269 7.35 4.84 5.50
CA ALA A 269 7.76 6.25 5.54
C ALA A 269 6.81 7.14 6.34
N PHE A 270 5.51 6.80 6.40
CA PHE A 270 4.51 7.56 7.14
C PHE A 270 4.27 7.00 8.54
N LEU A 271 4.13 5.67 8.66
CA LEU A 271 3.71 5.05 9.92
C LEU A 271 4.87 4.75 10.87
N GLY A 272 6.10 4.67 10.36
CA GLY A 272 7.27 4.17 11.10
C GLY A 272 7.37 2.64 11.09
N TRP A 273 8.44 2.11 11.69
CA TRP A 273 8.80 0.71 11.53
C TRP A 273 7.95 -0.28 12.35
N GLN A 274 7.46 0.09 13.54
CA GLN A 274 6.62 -0.82 14.33
C GLN A 274 5.23 -0.98 13.70
N PRO A 275 4.50 0.11 13.36
CA PRO A 275 3.18 -0.06 12.78
C PRO A 275 3.22 -0.66 11.37
N VAL A 276 4.24 -0.39 10.53
CA VAL A 276 4.33 -1.02 9.20
C VAL A 276 4.51 -2.54 9.28
N LEU A 277 5.24 -3.04 10.28
CA LEU A 277 5.34 -4.48 10.52
C LEU A 277 3.98 -5.05 10.99
N ALA A 278 3.24 -4.31 11.83
CA ALA A 278 1.88 -4.72 12.19
C ALA A 278 0.95 -4.76 10.96
N VAL A 279 1.03 -3.77 10.07
CA VAL A 279 0.29 -3.74 8.79
C VAL A 279 0.58 -4.99 7.96
N PHE A 280 1.84 -5.42 7.89
CA PHE A 280 2.23 -6.62 7.15
C PHE A 280 1.52 -7.88 7.66
N PHE A 281 1.36 -8.04 8.98
CA PHE A 281 0.67 -9.19 9.56
C PHE A 281 -0.85 -9.07 9.55
N VAL A 282 -1.39 -7.85 9.58
CA VAL A 282 -2.83 -7.60 9.50
C VAL A 282 -3.38 -7.80 8.08
N ALA A 283 -2.61 -7.46 7.04
CA ALA A 283 -3.03 -7.57 5.65
C ALA A 283 -3.48 -8.99 5.22
N PRO A 284 -2.72 -10.08 5.52
CA PRO A 284 -3.17 -11.45 5.25
C PRO A 284 -4.48 -11.84 5.91
N VAL A 285 -4.83 -11.25 7.07
CA VAL A 285 -6.11 -11.53 7.76
C VAL A 285 -7.27 -11.01 6.92
N PHE A 286 -7.15 -9.80 6.36
CA PHE A 286 -8.17 -9.26 5.44
C PHE A 286 -8.25 -10.06 4.14
N ALA A 287 -7.10 -10.44 3.58
CA ALA A 287 -7.05 -11.27 2.38
C ALA A 287 -7.74 -12.63 2.61
N LEU A 288 -7.46 -13.29 3.73
CA LEU A 288 -8.06 -14.56 4.10
C LEU A 288 -9.56 -14.44 4.34
N ALA A 289 -10.01 -13.39 5.03
CA ALA A 289 -11.43 -13.11 5.24
C ALA A 289 -12.18 -12.93 3.91
N PHE A 290 -11.57 -12.20 2.96
CA PHE A 290 -12.16 -12.03 1.63
C PHE A 290 -12.21 -13.33 0.84
N VAL A 291 -11.14 -14.14 0.87
CA VAL A 291 -11.11 -15.46 0.24
C VAL A 291 -12.20 -16.36 0.84
N ALA A 292 -12.38 -16.36 2.16
CA ALA A 292 -13.44 -17.12 2.81
C ALA A 292 -14.84 -16.69 2.34
N VAL A 293 -15.12 -15.39 2.27
CA VAL A 293 -16.39 -14.87 1.74
C VAL A 293 -16.60 -15.27 0.29
N LYS A 294 -15.57 -15.16 -0.54
CA LYS A 294 -15.60 -15.55 -1.95
C LYS A 294 -15.86 -17.04 -2.14
N LEU A 295 -15.26 -17.90 -1.31
CA LEU A 295 -15.51 -19.35 -1.32
C LEU A 295 -16.96 -19.67 -0.95
N VAL A 296 -17.50 -19.03 0.08
CA VAL A 296 -18.91 -19.19 0.47
C VAL A 296 -19.84 -18.72 -0.66
N LEU A 297 -19.57 -17.56 -1.25
CA LEU A 297 -20.37 -17.01 -2.34
C LEU A 297 -20.29 -17.89 -3.59
N SER A 298 -19.11 -18.43 -3.90
CA SER A 298 -18.92 -19.37 -5.01
C SER A 298 -19.70 -20.67 -4.77
N ALA A 299 -19.66 -21.22 -3.56
CA ALA A 299 -20.43 -22.41 -3.20
C ALA A 299 -21.95 -22.17 -3.32
N VAL A 300 -22.43 -21.01 -2.88
CA VAL A 300 -23.82 -20.57 -3.05
C VAL A 300 -24.17 -20.45 -4.54
N CYS A 301 -23.33 -19.82 -5.36
CA CYS A 301 -23.57 -19.72 -6.80
C CYS A 301 -23.64 -21.09 -7.48
N VAL A 302 -22.77 -22.03 -7.11
CA VAL A 302 -22.80 -23.40 -7.62
C VAL A 302 -24.08 -24.13 -7.19
N LEU A 303 -24.46 -24.02 -5.91
CA LEU A 303 -25.66 -24.63 -5.35
C LEU A 303 -26.95 -24.13 -6.04
N PHE A 304 -27.03 -22.82 -6.29
CA PHE A 304 -28.18 -22.19 -6.94
C PHE A 304 -28.07 -22.06 -8.47
N ARG A 305 -27.05 -22.69 -9.09
CA ARG A 305 -26.76 -22.61 -10.54
C ARG A 305 -26.76 -21.18 -11.10
N LEU A 306 -26.23 -20.23 -10.31
CA LEU A 306 -26.11 -18.85 -10.73
C LEU A 306 -24.94 -18.68 -11.73
N PRO A 307 -25.06 -17.81 -12.73
CA PRO A 307 -24.07 -17.66 -13.80
C PRO A 307 -22.78 -16.91 -13.40
N PHE A 308 -22.54 -16.71 -12.10
CA PHE A 308 -21.37 -15.98 -11.61
C PHE A 308 -20.17 -16.90 -11.44
N ARG A 309 -19.04 -16.54 -12.04
CA ARG A 309 -17.73 -17.17 -11.84
C ARG A 309 -16.76 -16.14 -11.31
N PHE A 310 -15.96 -16.54 -10.32
CA PHE A 310 -14.94 -15.69 -9.74
C PHE A 310 -13.55 -16.16 -10.21
N ASP A 311 -12.74 -15.23 -10.72
CA ASP A 311 -11.36 -15.51 -11.15
C ASP A 311 -10.49 -15.91 -9.95
N HIS A 312 -9.47 -16.75 -10.14
CA HIS A 312 -8.70 -17.30 -9.02
C HIS A 312 -7.55 -16.40 -8.54
N GLU A 313 -7.05 -15.50 -9.38
CA GLU A 313 -5.92 -14.63 -9.07
C GLU A 313 -6.39 -13.37 -8.33
N ILE A 314 -5.80 -13.12 -7.15
CA ILE A 314 -6.13 -11.96 -6.32
C ILE A 314 -4.85 -11.17 -6.09
N PRO A 315 -4.77 -9.91 -6.54
CA PRO A 315 -3.62 -9.06 -6.26
C PRO A 315 -3.50 -8.78 -4.75
N PHE A 316 -2.27 -8.71 -4.25
CA PHE A 316 -2.01 -8.57 -2.81
C PHE A 316 -1.96 -7.11 -2.33
N GLY A 317 -1.59 -6.17 -3.21
CA GLY A 317 -1.47 -4.75 -2.89
C GLY A 317 -2.72 -4.12 -2.26
N PRO A 318 -3.96 -4.42 -2.71
CA PRO A 318 -5.18 -3.94 -2.05
C PRO A 318 -5.29 -4.34 -0.58
N TRP A 319 -4.80 -5.52 -0.20
CA TRP A 319 -4.86 -5.99 1.18
C TRP A 319 -3.79 -5.32 2.05
N LEU A 320 -2.63 -5.00 1.49
CA LEU A 320 -1.62 -4.17 2.14
C LEU A 320 -2.16 -2.75 2.39
N SER A 321 -2.76 -2.13 1.38
CA SER A 321 -3.39 -0.83 1.49
C SER A 321 -4.53 -0.81 2.51
N LEU A 322 -5.38 -1.84 2.50
CA LEU A 322 -6.45 -1.99 3.47
C LEU A 322 -5.90 -2.21 4.90
N GLY A 323 -4.83 -2.98 5.05
CA GLY A 323 -4.12 -3.15 6.32
C GLY A 323 -3.57 -1.83 6.86
N ALA A 324 -3.01 -0.98 6.00
CA ALA A 324 -2.51 0.35 6.38
C ALA A 324 -3.64 1.28 6.83
N ILE A 325 -4.74 1.33 6.07
CA ILE A 325 -5.93 2.13 6.44
C ILE A 325 -6.54 1.61 7.75
N ALA A 326 -6.66 0.28 7.91
CA ALA A 326 -7.17 -0.33 9.12
C ALA A 326 -6.29 -0.02 10.33
N MET A 327 -4.96 -0.03 10.18
CA MET A 327 -4.03 0.33 11.26
C MET A 327 -4.27 1.76 11.77
N ILE A 328 -4.55 2.70 10.88
CA ILE A 328 -4.85 4.10 11.24
C ILE A 328 -6.25 4.19 11.86
N VAL A 329 -7.28 3.70 11.18
CA VAL A 329 -8.69 3.90 11.57
C VAL A 329 -9.07 3.08 12.81
N ALA A 330 -8.56 1.87 12.91
CA ALA A 330 -8.79 0.96 14.03
C ALA A 330 -7.60 0.88 14.99
N TRP A 331 -6.80 1.95 15.08
CA TRP A 331 -5.68 2.08 16.02
C TRP A 331 -6.00 1.58 17.44
N PRO A 332 -7.07 2.03 18.13
CA PRO A 332 -7.36 1.59 19.50
C PRO A 332 -7.69 0.10 19.63
N LEU A 333 -8.09 -0.55 18.54
CA LEU A 333 -8.40 -1.98 18.51
C LEU A 333 -7.16 -2.83 18.20
N ILE A 334 -6.36 -2.39 17.23
CA ILE A 334 -5.23 -3.17 16.69
C ILE A 334 -3.95 -2.94 17.51
N TRP A 335 -3.67 -1.68 17.86
CA TRP A 335 -2.38 -1.31 18.44
C TRP A 335 -2.11 -1.96 19.81
N PRO A 336 -3.06 -2.06 20.77
CA PRO A 336 -2.75 -2.67 22.07
C PRO A 336 -2.28 -4.12 21.99
N ALA A 337 -2.72 -4.87 20.98
CA ALA A 337 -2.23 -6.23 20.74
C ALA A 337 -0.82 -6.23 20.12
N ALA A 338 -0.59 -5.36 19.12
CA ALA A 338 0.71 -5.21 18.47
C ALA A 338 1.78 -4.68 19.43
N GLU A 339 1.45 -3.68 20.25
CA GLU A 339 2.33 -3.06 21.22
C GLU A 339 2.90 -4.07 22.22
N ARG A 340 2.08 -5.02 22.71
CA ARG A 340 2.56 -6.10 23.60
C ARG A 340 3.69 -6.92 22.99
N ILE A 341 3.63 -7.15 21.67
CA ILE A 341 4.68 -7.86 20.94
C ILE A 341 5.92 -6.97 20.83
N PHE A 342 5.75 -5.69 20.49
CA PHE A 342 6.87 -4.77 20.35
C PHE A 342 7.56 -4.43 21.68
N LEU A 343 6.83 -4.50 22.80
CA LEU A 343 7.39 -4.31 24.14
C LEU A 343 8.40 -5.39 24.53
N LEU A 344 8.42 -6.53 23.84
CA LEU A 344 9.45 -7.57 23.99
C LEU A 344 10.86 -7.08 23.60
N GLY A 345 10.97 -5.93 22.94
CA GLY A 345 12.23 -5.24 22.70
C GLY A 345 13.24 -6.11 21.94
N PRO A 346 14.43 -6.40 22.50
CA PRO A 346 15.45 -7.18 21.79
C PRO A 346 15.05 -8.63 21.46
N LEU A 347 14.05 -9.21 22.16
CA LEU A 347 13.51 -10.54 21.80
C LEU A 347 12.80 -10.56 20.44
N LEU A 348 12.48 -9.40 19.87
CA LEU A 348 11.93 -9.30 18.51
C LEU A 348 12.86 -9.90 17.46
N LEU A 349 14.19 -9.77 17.62
CA LEU A 349 15.17 -10.30 16.68
C LEU A 349 15.15 -11.84 16.59
N PRO A 350 15.33 -12.61 17.69
CA PRO A 350 15.23 -14.05 17.64
C PRO A 350 13.83 -14.52 17.21
N MET A 351 12.77 -13.79 17.58
CA MET A 351 11.42 -14.08 17.11
C MET A 351 11.28 -13.92 15.60
N ALA A 352 11.83 -12.86 15.01
CA ALA A 352 11.81 -12.65 13.56
C ALA A 352 12.60 -13.74 12.80
N VAL A 353 13.75 -14.16 13.34
CA VAL A 353 14.52 -15.30 12.79
C VAL A 353 13.71 -16.58 12.87
N ALA A 354 13.07 -16.86 14.00
CA ALA A 354 12.23 -18.04 14.18
C ALA A 354 11.03 -18.05 13.21
N ILE A 355 10.31 -16.93 13.07
CA ILE A 355 9.18 -16.79 12.14
C ILE A 355 9.64 -17.04 10.70
N THR A 356 10.78 -16.48 10.31
CA THR A 356 11.34 -16.64 8.96
C THR A 356 11.76 -18.10 8.70
N ALA A 357 12.38 -18.75 9.68
CA ALA A 357 12.74 -20.17 9.59
C ALA A 357 11.49 -21.06 9.49
N ILE A 358 10.46 -20.80 10.30
CA ILE A 358 9.18 -21.49 10.23
C ILE A 358 8.54 -21.31 8.85
N LEU A 359 8.52 -20.09 8.31
CA LEU A 359 8.02 -19.83 6.96
C LEU A 359 8.77 -20.66 5.90
N ALA A 360 10.11 -20.70 5.96
CA ALA A 360 10.91 -21.49 5.04
C ALA A 360 10.60 -22.99 5.13
N VAL A 361 10.43 -23.51 6.35
CA VAL A 361 10.05 -24.91 6.60
C VAL A 361 8.65 -25.21 6.05
N LEU A 362 7.67 -24.34 6.31
CA LEU A 362 6.30 -24.50 5.82
C LEU A 362 6.23 -24.50 4.29
N LEU A 363 6.94 -23.57 3.63
CA LEU A 363 6.98 -23.52 2.17
C LEU A 363 7.63 -24.76 1.56
N ARG A 364 8.74 -25.23 2.15
CA ARG A 364 9.39 -26.46 1.70
C ARG A 364 8.51 -27.69 1.96
N GLY A 365 7.82 -27.73 3.09
CA GLY A 365 6.86 -28.78 3.43
C GLY A 365 5.68 -28.82 2.44
N MET A 366 5.11 -27.67 2.10
CA MET A 366 4.04 -27.57 1.10
C MET A 366 4.51 -28.09 -0.26
N ARG A 367 5.73 -27.76 -0.69
CA ARG A 367 6.29 -28.25 -1.95
C ARG A 367 6.46 -29.77 -1.94
N LEU A 368 6.99 -30.33 -0.85
CA LEU A 368 7.10 -31.80 -0.69
C LEU A 368 5.72 -32.46 -0.73
N LEU A 369 4.71 -31.90 -0.08
CA LEU A 369 3.35 -32.42 -0.12
C LEU A 369 2.76 -32.42 -1.53
N LYS A 370 2.98 -31.36 -2.32
CA LYS A 370 2.54 -31.32 -3.72
C LYS A 370 3.24 -32.37 -4.59
N GLN A 371 4.55 -32.55 -4.41
CA GLN A 371 5.33 -33.57 -5.11
C GLN A 371 4.83 -34.97 -4.76
N LEU A 372 4.55 -35.24 -3.48
CA LEU A 372 3.99 -36.51 -3.03
C LEU A 372 2.57 -36.75 -3.53
N ALA A 373 1.77 -35.69 -3.69
CA ALA A 373 0.44 -35.75 -4.28
C ALA A 373 0.45 -35.96 -5.80
N GLY A 374 1.63 -36.02 -6.44
CA GLY A 374 1.76 -36.16 -7.89
C GLY A 374 1.24 -34.96 -8.67
N ILE A 375 1.16 -33.78 -8.03
CA ILE A 375 0.78 -32.54 -8.68
C ILE A 375 2.06 -31.98 -9.31
N ASP A 376 2.27 -32.26 -10.60
CA ASP A 376 3.40 -31.71 -11.35
C ASP A 376 3.32 -30.18 -11.36
N GLU A 377 4.32 -29.52 -10.78
CA GLU A 377 4.45 -28.05 -10.83
C GLU A 377 4.96 -27.55 -12.19
N ASP A 378 5.30 -28.45 -13.12
CA ASP A 378 5.95 -28.17 -14.40
C ASP A 378 5.05 -27.52 -15.47
N TRP A 379 3.74 -27.36 -15.20
CA TRP A 379 2.78 -26.76 -16.16
C TRP A 379 2.93 -25.23 -16.38
N LEU A 380 3.96 -24.58 -15.83
CA LEU A 380 4.12 -23.11 -15.92
C LEU A 380 5.51 -22.62 -16.37
N GLU A 381 6.46 -23.51 -16.70
CA GLU A 381 7.85 -23.08 -17.03
C GLU A 381 8.30 -23.26 -18.49
N LEU A 382 7.43 -23.68 -19.42
CA LEU A 382 7.81 -23.78 -20.84
C LEU A 382 6.79 -23.06 -21.73
N GLU A 383 7.24 -21.93 -22.31
CA GLU A 383 6.71 -21.28 -23.52
C GLU A 383 5.26 -20.78 -23.55
N ALA A 384 4.42 -21.09 -22.56
CA ALA A 384 3.08 -20.53 -22.46
C ALA A 384 3.17 -19.11 -21.87
N TRP A 385 2.61 -18.12 -22.58
CA TRP A 385 2.39 -16.78 -22.05
C TRP A 385 1.82 -16.85 -20.62
N SER A 386 2.42 -16.12 -19.69
CA SER A 386 1.74 -15.85 -18.43
C SER A 386 0.48 -15.01 -18.68
N SER A 387 -0.48 -15.07 -17.78
CA SER A 387 -1.65 -14.18 -17.81
C SER A 387 -1.24 -12.70 -17.78
N ALA A 388 -0.12 -12.36 -17.12
CA ALA A 388 0.49 -11.04 -17.17
C ALA A 388 1.01 -10.68 -18.58
N ASP A 389 1.65 -11.62 -19.29
CA ASP A 389 2.04 -11.45 -20.69
C ASP A 389 0.81 -11.29 -21.60
N GLN A 390 -0.28 -12.03 -21.34
CA GLN A 390 -1.58 -11.90 -22.02
C GLN A 390 -2.20 -10.53 -21.82
N LEU A 391 -2.24 -10.04 -20.58
CA LEU A 391 -2.79 -8.74 -20.23
C LEU A 391 -1.94 -7.60 -20.81
N GLN A 392 -0.61 -7.72 -20.78
CA GLN A 392 0.28 -6.75 -21.42
C GLN A 392 0.12 -6.72 -22.94
N TYR A 393 0.01 -7.89 -23.58
CA TYR A 393 -0.26 -7.97 -25.01
C TYR A 393 -1.64 -7.39 -25.37
N ASP A 394 -2.69 -7.77 -24.67
CA ASP A 394 -4.05 -7.28 -24.92
C ASP A 394 -4.16 -5.77 -24.62
N ALA A 395 -3.45 -5.27 -23.61
CA ALA A 395 -3.35 -3.84 -23.33
C ALA A 395 -2.66 -3.11 -24.48
N SER A 396 -1.53 -3.63 -24.99
CA SER A 396 -0.82 -3.04 -26.13
C SER A 396 -1.69 -3.01 -27.41
N ARG A 397 -2.52 -4.05 -27.61
CA ARG A 397 -3.42 -4.17 -28.76
C ARG A 397 -4.58 -3.16 -28.74
N ARG A 398 -5.03 -2.74 -27.55
CA ARG A 398 -6.08 -1.72 -27.38
C ARG A 398 -5.61 -0.31 -27.72
N GLU A 399 -4.31 -0.03 -27.61
CA GLU A 399 -3.75 1.31 -27.83
C GLU A 399 -3.38 1.59 -29.29
N GLN A 400 -3.09 0.56 -30.10
CA GLN A 400 -2.71 0.71 -31.51
C GLN A 400 -3.60 -0.12 -32.45
N PRO A 401 -4.87 0.27 -32.67
CA PRO A 401 -5.83 -0.50 -33.47
C PRO A 401 -5.47 -0.70 -34.96
N GLY A 402 -4.29 -0.25 -35.42
CA GLY A 402 -3.82 -0.38 -36.80
C GLY A 402 -2.41 -0.96 -36.98
N LEU A 403 -1.64 -1.18 -35.90
CA LEU A 403 -0.36 -1.91 -36.01
C LEU A 403 -0.63 -3.40 -35.79
N ARG A 404 -0.19 -4.25 -36.73
CA ARG A 404 -0.13 -5.70 -36.51
C ARG A 404 0.92 -5.97 -35.43
N CYS A 405 0.48 -6.08 -34.18
CA CYS A 405 1.26 -6.78 -33.17
C CYS A 405 1.27 -8.25 -33.59
N GLU A 406 2.34 -8.70 -34.25
CA GLU A 406 2.53 -10.12 -34.52
C GLU A 406 2.47 -10.89 -33.18
N PRO A 407 1.96 -12.12 -33.15
CA PRO A 407 2.25 -12.99 -32.01
C PRO A 407 3.78 -13.16 -31.93
N PRO A 408 4.38 -13.27 -30.73
CA PRO A 408 5.83 -13.40 -30.63
C PRO A 408 6.28 -14.68 -31.31
N GLY A 409 6.90 -14.53 -32.48
CA GLY A 409 7.86 -15.51 -32.99
C GLY A 409 9.22 -15.33 -32.31
N ASP A 410 10.15 -16.23 -32.59
CA ASP A 410 11.51 -16.32 -32.02
C ASP A 410 12.32 -15.00 -31.97
N ASN A 411 11.88 -13.96 -32.69
CA ASN A 411 12.52 -12.64 -32.77
C ASN A 411 11.77 -11.53 -32.03
N TRP A 412 11.01 -11.83 -30.95
CA TRP A 412 10.55 -10.77 -30.05
C TRP A 412 11.74 -10.10 -29.37
N SER A 413 12.12 -8.91 -29.84
CA SER A 413 13.14 -8.12 -29.16
C SER A 413 12.61 -7.66 -27.80
N LEU A 414 12.94 -8.45 -26.79
CA LEU A 414 12.66 -8.19 -25.38
C LEU A 414 13.06 -6.76 -25.05
N SER A 415 12.08 -5.92 -24.69
CA SER A 415 12.35 -4.63 -24.06
C SER A 415 13.29 -4.84 -22.87
N ARG A 416 14.14 -3.85 -22.55
CA ARG A 416 15.16 -3.98 -21.47
C ARG A 416 14.56 -4.44 -20.13
N HIS A 417 13.27 -4.22 -19.92
CA HIS A 417 12.56 -4.61 -18.71
C HIS A 417 12.33 -6.13 -18.62
N ASN A 418 12.09 -6.80 -19.76
CA ASN A 418 11.80 -8.23 -19.82
C ASN A 418 13.06 -9.09 -19.57
N ARG A 419 14.26 -8.55 -19.87
CA ARG A 419 15.55 -9.16 -19.45
C ARG A 419 15.77 -9.08 -17.94
N ARG A 420 15.30 -8.00 -17.30
CA ARG A 420 15.40 -7.80 -15.84
C ARG A 420 14.44 -8.71 -15.07
N TRP A 421 13.24 -8.93 -15.60
CA TRP A 421 12.22 -9.80 -15.01
C TRP A 421 12.57 -11.29 -15.07
N ARG A 422 13.15 -11.77 -16.18
CA ARG A 422 13.50 -13.20 -16.35
C ARG A 422 14.89 -13.58 -15.87
N GLY A 423 15.62 -12.69 -15.19
CA GLY A 423 16.96 -12.97 -14.66
C GLY A 423 18.00 -13.38 -15.72
N LYS A 424 17.74 -13.17 -17.01
CA LYS A 424 18.69 -13.46 -18.09
C LYS A 424 19.65 -12.30 -18.23
N ASN A 425 20.66 -12.27 -17.37
CA ASN A 425 21.91 -11.55 -17.64
C ASN A 425 22.67 -12.35 -18.71
N THR A 426 22.64 -11.84 -19.94
CA THR A 426 23.66 -12.15 -20.96
C THR A 426 24.59 -10.97 -21.07
#